data_AF-A0A370JXM3-F1
#
_entry.id   AF-A0A370JXM3-F1
#
_cell.length_a   1.000
_cell.length_b   1.000
_cell.length_c   1.000
_cell.angle_alpha   90.00
_cell.angle_beta   90.00
_cell.angle_gamma   90.00
#
_symmetry.space_group_name_H-M   'P 1'
#
loop_
_entity.id
_entity.type
_entity.pdbx_description
1 polymer ?
#
loop_
_entity_poly.entity_id
_entity_poly.type
_entity_poly.pdbx_seq_one_letter_code
_entity_poly.pdbx_strand_id
1 'polypeptide(L)'
;MRNLGITLIEMLIAAVVGVAILALIGAGLRSSNESLRFVQNSQLLTEDLRTAGNLISDYVATAAFLYPPGTTLTVGGAQGYTVRNPLRGNNTWQIGDDPAIALLQPPTLRNGVEVVKFVMIYPLQRGWVVRQASGAENPGPDPANNDKWLLYVYEEFVPVGPRRLPNGLPAAIPTTLSQSSGNLLADYVQPRGFVVRYSDCLGFDESGRSILAPCPPAPPVPLRPEHSAARVSFFLQGEITQGGRSSLIPASPLRFEAAPRNLPRRIEEISLN
;
A
#
# COMPACT_ATOMS: atom_id res chain seq x y z
N MET A 1 -54.20 -30.90 51.82
CA MET A 1 -53.13 -30.53 50.87
C MET A 1 -53.34 -31.32 49.59
N ARG A 2 -53.79 -30.67 48.51
CA ARG A 2 -54.05 -31.33 47.21
C ARG A 2 -52.71 -31.44 46.49
N ASN A 3 -52.20 -32.66 46.32
CA ASN A 3 -51.08 -32.92 45.41
C ASN A 3 -51.58 -32.74 43.98
N LEU A 4 -51.29 -31.60 43.38
CA LEU A 4 -51.41 -31.39 41.94
C LEU A 4 -50.31 -32.24 41.28
N GLY A 5 -50.69 -33.43 40.81
CA GLY A 5 -49.79 -34.30 40.07
C GLY A 5 -49.42 -33.61 38.76
N ILE A 6 -48.16 -33.22 38.64
CA ILE A 6 -47.60 -32.67 37.39
C ILE A 6 -47.80 -33.75 36.32
N THR A 7 -48.53 -33.41 35.26
CA THR A 7 -48.77 -34.36 34.18
C THR A 7 -47.50 -34.51 33.35
N LEU A 8 -47.29 -35.69 32.77
CA LEU A 8 -46.11 -35.98 31.94
C LEU A 8 -45.96 -34.99 30.77
N ILE A 9 -47.09 -34.44 30.30
CA ILE A 9 -47.18 -33.40 29.28
C ILE A 9 -46.60 -32.06 29.76
N GLU A 10 -46.89 -31.63 30.99
CA GLU A 10 -46.37 -30.37 31.54
C GLU A 10 -44.85 -30.40 31.72
N MET A 11 -44.28 -31.53 32.15
CA MET A 11 -42.83 -31.72 32.20
C MET A 11 -42.19 -31.69 30.81
N LEU A 12 -42.86 -32.26 29.80
CA LEU A 12 -42.36 -32.25 28.42
C LEU A 12 -42.37 -30.82 27.83
N ILE A 13 -43.45 -30.07 28.05
CA ILE A 13 -43.57 -28.68 27.60
C ILE A 13 -42.52 -27.81 28.28
N ALA A 14 -42.35 -27.92 29.61
CA ALA A 14 -41.34 -27.18 30.35
C ALA A 14 -39.92 -27.50 29.86
N ALA A 15 -39.62 -28.77 29.56
CA ALA A 15 -38.33 -29.17 29.02
C ALA A 15 -38.07 -28.60 27.61
N VAL A 16 -39.06 -28.65 26.72
CA VAL A 16 -38.94 -28.09 25.36
C VAL A 16 -38.74 -26.57 25.39
N VAL A 17 -39.52 -25.87 26.21
CA VAL A 17 -39.38 -24.41 26.38
C VAL A 17 -38.02 -24.07 27.00
N GLY A 18 -37.57 -24.83 28.00
CA GLY A 18 -36.26 -24.65 28.62
C GLY A 18 -35.11 -24.80 27.61
N VAL A 19 -35.15 -25.84 26.77
CA VAL A 19 -34.16 -26.05 25.71
C VAL A 19 -34.21 -24.94 24.65
N ALA A 20 -35.41 -24.50 24.26
CA ALA A 20 -35.57 -23.42 23.28
C ALA A 20 -34.98 -22.08 23.79
N ILE A 21 -35.21 -21.74 25.06
CA ILE A 21 -34.65 -20.54 25.69
C ILE A 21 -33.12 -20.64 25.77
N LEU A 22 -32.58 -21.78 26.19
CA LEU A 22 -31.14 -22.00 26.25
C LEU A 22 -30.47 -21.91 24.87
N ALA A 23 -31.12 -22.43 23.83
CA ALA A 23 -30.65 -22.33 22.45
C ALA A 23 -30.61 -20.86 21.97
N LEU A 24 -31.65 -20.08 22.27
CA LEU A 24 -31.71 -18.65 21.95
C LEU A 24 -30.62 -17.85 22.68
N ILE A 25 -30.42 -18.10 23.97
CA ILE A 25 -29.35 -17.47 24.76
C ILE A 25 -27.97 -17.83 24.19
N GLY A 26 -27.75 -19.12 23.87
CA GLY A 26 -26.51 -19.57 23.24
C GLY A 26 -26.24 -18.90 21.90
N ALA A 27 -27.26 -18.77 21.05
CA ALA A 27 -27.16 -18.06 19.77
C ALA A 27 -26.85 -16.57 19.97
N GLY A 28 -27.50 -15.91 20.93
CA GLY A 28 -27.28 -14.50 21.26
C GLY A 28 -25.85 -14.22 21.78
N LEU A 29 -25.34 -15.07 22.68
CA LEU A 29 -23.98 -14.96 23.21
C LEU A 29 -22.92 -15.17 22.12
N ARG A 30 -23.14 -16.16 21.23
CA ARG A 30 -22.25 -16.41 20.10
C ARG A 30 -22.23 -15.24 19.12
N SER A 31 -23.39 -14.71 18.75
CA SER A 31 -23.53 -13.54 17.88
C SER A 31 -22.85 -12.30 18.48
N SER A 32 -22.96 -12.10 19.80
CA SER A 32 -22.35 -10.96 20.49
C SER A 32 -20.82 -11.05 20.48
N ASN A 33 -20.28 -12.25 20.74
CA ASN A 33 -18.83 -12.50 20.70
C ASN A 33 -18.23 -12.36 19.30
N GLU A 34 -18.93 -12.87 18.27
CA GLU A 34 -18.52 -12.71 16.87
C GLU A 34 -18.55 -11.24 16.46
N SER A 35 -19.57 -10.49 16.87
CA SER A 35 -19.69 -9.04 16.59
C SER A 35 -18.57 -8.23 17.26
N LEU A 36 -18.26 -8.50 18.53
CA LEU A 36 -17.19 -7.82 19.25
C LEU A 36 -15.81 -8.09 18.62
N ARG A 37 -15.54 -9.34 18.25
CA ARG A 37 -14.29 -9.70 17.55
C ARG A 37 -14.19 -9.02 16.19
N PHE A 38 -15.28 -8.95 15.44
CA PHE A 38 -15.31 -8.22 14.17
C PHE A 38 -14.99 -6.74 14.36
N VAL A 39 -15.63 -6.07 15.34
CA VAL A 39 -15.37 -4.65 15.64
C VAL A 39 -13.91 -4.43 16.04
N GLN A 40 -13.35 -5.28 16.90
CA GLN A 40 -11.94 -5.19 17.29
C GLN A 40 -10.99 -5.37 16.10
N ASN A 41 -11.20 -6.41 15.28
CA ASN A 41 -10.39 -6.65 14.09
C ASN A 41 -10.51 -5.50 13.08
N SER A 42 -11.70 -4.93 12.94
CA SER A 42 -11.95 -3.79 12.06
C SER A 42 -11.24 -2.52 12.53
N GLN A 43 -11.20 -2.29 13.84
CA GLN A 43 -10.44 -1.19 14.43
C GLN A 43 -8.93 -1.36 14.22
N LEU A 44 -8.40 -2.56 14.48
CA LEU A 44 -6.98 -2.88 14.26
C LEU A 44 -6.59 -2.70 12.79
N LEU A 45 -7.35 -3.27 11.86
CA LEU A 45 -7.08 -3.13 10.44
C LEU A 45 -7.18 -1.66 9.98
N THR A 46 -8.14 -0.90 10.51
CA THR A 46 -8.24 0.54 10.21
C THR A 46 -7.01 1.31 10.72
N GLU A 47 -6.52 0.97 11.92
CA GLU A 47 -5.32 1.56 12.50
C GLU A 47 -4.06 1.20 11.70
N ASP A 48 -3.91 -0.06 11.29
CA ASP A 48 -2.81 -0.54 10.47
C ASP A 48 -2.77 0.19 9.11
N LEU A 49 -3.92 0.30 8.44
CA LEU A 49 -4.04 1.04 7.17
C LEU A 49 -3.76 2.53 7.35
N ARG A 50 -4.18 3.13 8.48
CA ARG A 50 -3.87 4.53 8.79
C ARG A 50 -2.37 4.74 9.00
N THR A 51 -1.74 3.82 9.71
CA THR A 51 -0.29 3.82 9.96
C THR A 51 0.48 3.66 8.66
N ALA A 52 0.09 2.71 7.81
CA ALA A 52 0.66 2.51 6.48
C ALA A 52 0.50 3.77 5.61
N GLY A 53 -0.68 4.38 5.58
CA GLY A 53 -0.92 5.61 4.82
C GLY A 53 -0.10 6.81 5.31
N ASN A 54 0.08 6.95 6.63
CA ASN A 54 0.96 7.97 7.19
C ASN A 54 2.42 7.73 6.79
N LEU A 55 2.91 6.49 6.88
CA LEU A 55 4.28 6.16 6.47
C LEU A 55 4.53 6.44 4.98
N ILE A 56 3.58 6.09 4.11
CA ILE A 56 3.67 6.42 2.67
C ILE A 56 3.72 7.93 2.47
N SER A 57 2.89 8.67 3.21
CA SER A 57 2.88 10.14 3.16
C SER A 57 4.22 10.74 3.61
N ASP A 58 4.88 10.14 4.61
CA ASP A 58 6.21 10.55 5.07
C ASP A 58 7.30 10.26 4.03
N TYR A 59 7.26 9.09 3.38
CA TYR A 59 8.16 8.79 2.25
C TYR A 59 7.98 9.80 1.12
N VAL A 60 6.74 10.11 0.73
CA VAL A 60 6.45 11.13 -0.29
C VAL A 60 6.93 12.50 0.16
N ALA A 61 6.66 12.90 1.40
CA ALA A 61 7.05 14.20 1.93
C ALA A 61 8.56 14.40 1.93
N THR A 62 9.34 13.33 2.12
CA THR A 62 10.81 13.38 2.09
C THR A 62 11.40 13.27 0.69
N ALA A 63 10.62 12.99 -0.35
CA ALA A 63 11.15 12.77 -1.69
C ALA A 63 11.81 14.03 -2.28
N ALA A 64 12.93 13.83 -2.97
CA ALA A 64 13.58 14.82 -3.84
C ALA A 64 13.13 14.67 -5.31
N PHE A 65 12.60 13.51 -5.66
CA PHE A 65 11.97 13.24 -6.95
C PHE A 65 10.84 12.24 -6.76
N LEU A 66 9.68 12.50 -7.37
CA LEU A 66 8.52 11.60 -7.39
C LEU A 66 8.27 11.21 -8.84
N TYR A 67 8.18 9.91 -9.12
CA TYR A 67 8.03 9.45 -10.51
C TYR A 67 6.68 9.86 -11.07
N PRO A 68 6.62 10.50 -12.26
CA PRO A 68 5.37 10.94 -12.86
C PRO A 68 4.61 9.78 -13.52
N PRO A 69 3.29 9.96 -13.76
CA PRO A 69 2.50 9.08 -14.61
C PRO A 69 3.16 8.84 -15.98
N GLY A 70 2.94 7.66 -16.56
CA GLY A 70 3.51 7.25 -17.84
C GLY A 70 4.94 6.72 -17.75
N THR A 71 5.57 6.75 -16.58
CA THR A 71 6.90 6.15 -16.39
C THR A 71 6.81 4.64 -16.28
N THR A 72 7.68 3.93 -17.01
CA THR A 72 7.86 2.48 -16.88
C THR A 72 9.09 2.17 -16.03
N LEU A 73 8.89 1.40 -14.96
CA LEU A 73 9.93 0.91 -14.06
C LEU A 73 10.09 -0.60 -14.21
N THR A 74 11.34 -1.07 -14.19
CA THR A 74 11.68 -2.50 -14.08
C THR A 74 12.34 -2.72 -12.74
N VAL A 75 11.69 -3.50 -11.86
CA VAL A 75 12.14 -3.70 -10.48
C VAL A 75 12.66 -5.12 -10.28
N GLY A 76 13.93 -5.25 -9.92
CA GLY A 76 14.57 -6.53 -9.66
C GLY A 76 14.61 -7.47 -10.85
N GLY A 77 14.81 -8.77 -10.57
CA GLY A 77 14.73 -9.83 -11.57
C GLY A 77 13.30 -10.36 -11.74
N ALA A 78 12.99 -10.89 -12.92
CA ALA A 78 11.69 -11.49 -13.22
C ALA A 78 11.29 -12.66 -12.29
N GLN A 79 12.26 -13.25 -11.58
CA GLN A 79 12.06 -14.36 -10.63
C GLN A 79 11.77 -13.89 -9.20
N GLY A 80 11.89 -12.59 -8.91
CA GLY A 80 11.65 -12.04 -7.57
C GLY A 80 10.15 -12.01 -7.25
N TYR A 81 9.73 -12.86 -6.31
CA TYR A 81 8.30 -12.99 -5.99
C TYR A 81 7.70 -11.72 -5.37
N THR A 82 8.52 -10.92 -4.66
CA THR A 82 8.09 -9.65 -4.03
C THR A 82 8.04 -8.49 -5.00
N VAL A 83 8.69 -8.55 -6.17
CA VAL A 83 8.73 -7.41 -7.12
C VAL A 83 7.85 -7.63 -8.36
N ARG A 84 7.16 -8.78 -8.41
CA ARG A 84 6.26 -9.14 -9.49
C ARG A 84 4.99 -8.30 -9.45
N ASN A 85 4.72 -7.57 -10.53
CA ASN A 85 3.45 -6.92 -10.79
C ASN A 85 2.34 -7.96 -10.97
N PRO A 86 1.36 -8.05 -10.04
CA PRO A 86 0.29 -9.05 -10.11
C PRO A 86 -0.70 -8.81 -11.26
N LEU A 87 -0.76 -7.60 -11.83
CA LEU A 87 -1.66 -7.27 -12.95
C LEU A 87 -1.08 -7.67 -14.30
N ARG A 88 0.25 -7.63 -14.44
CA ARG A 88 0.96 -7.94 -15.70
C ARG A 88 1.65 -9.29 -15.69
N GLY A 89 1.92 -9.84 -14.51
CA GLY A 89 2.61 -11.11 -14.32
C GLY A 89 4.13 -11.06 -14.48
N ASN A 90 4.72 -9.87 -14.70
CA ASN A 90 6.16 -9.63 -14.84
C ASN A 90 6.66 -8.64 -13.75
N ASN A 91 7.89 -8.12 -13.86
CA ASN A 91 8.48 -7.16 -12.92
C ASN A 91 8.46 -5.71 -13.43
N THR A 92 7.56 -5.42 -14.37
CA THR A 92 7.41 -4.09 -14.96
C THR A 92 6.21 -3.38 -14.34
N TRP A 93 6.41 -2.12 -13.97
CA TRP A 93 5.42 -1.29 -13.30
C TRP A 93 5.29 0.04 -14.04
N GLN A 94 4.08 0.38 -14.44
CA GLN A 94 3.77 1.62 -15.13
C GLN A 94 3.10 2.58 -14.15
N ILE A 95 3.81 3.65 -13.79
CA ILE A 95 3.32 4.65 -12.85
C ILE A 95 2.12 5.37 -13.46
N GLY A 96 1.06 5.53 -12.66
CA GLY A 96 -0.22 6.12 -13.09
C GLY A 96 -1.25 5.10 -13.59
N ASP A 97 -0.81 3.95 -14.10
CA ASP A 97 -1.69 2.87 -14.57
C ASP A 97 -1.75 1.71 -13.57
N ASP A 98 -0.59 1.29 -13.06
CA ASP A 98 -0.47 0.32 -12.00
C ASP A 98 -0.59 1.03 -10.63
N PRO A 99 -1.13 0.36 -9.58
CA PRO A 99 -1.27 0.92 -8.25
C PRO A 99 0.09 1.03 -7.55
N ALA A 100 0.92 1.99 -7.96
CA ALA A 100 2.27 2.16 -7.43
C ALA A 100 2.62 3.64 -7.25
N ILE A 101 3.39 3.90 -6.19
CA ILE A 101 4.06 5.17 -5.92
C ILE A 101 5.55 4.89 -5.87
N ALA A 102 6.34 5.59 -6.69
CA ALA A 102 7.80 5.46 -6.67
C ALA A 102 8.43 6.84 -6.50
N LEU A 103 9.56 6.90 -5.79
CA LEU A 103 10.26 8.14 -5.47
C LEU A 103 11.76 7.91 -5.22
N LEU A 104 12.51 8.99 -5.28
CA LEU A 104 13.89 9.08 -4.77
C LEU A 104 13.91 10.02 -3.57
N GLN A 105 14.56 9.59 -2.49
CA GLN A 105 14.93 10.47 -1.39
C GLN A 105 16.20 11.27 -1.73
N PRO A 106 16.45 12.39 -1.02
CA PRO A 106 17.67 13.15 -1.16
C PRO A 106 18.92 12.27 -1.07
N PRO A 107 19.97 12.63 -1.82
CA PRO A 107 21.22 11.88 -1.82
C PRO A 107 21.87 11.88 -0.43
N THR A 108 22.51 10.77 -0.10
CA THR A 108 23.27 10.58 1.15
C THR A 108 24.59 9.89 0.85
N LEU A 109 25.58 10.09 1.72
CA LEU A 109 26.86 9.38 1.60
C LEU A 109 26.77 8.03 2.31
N ARG A 110 27.02 6.93 1.58
CA ARG A 110 27.25 5.59 2.13
C ARG A 110 28.61 5.09 1.68
N ASN A 111 29.46 4.74 2.64
CA ASN A 111 30.81 4.19 2.37
C ASN A 111 31.63 5.07 1.40
N GLY A 112 31.51 6.40 1.51
CA GLY A 112 32.18 7.36 0.64
C GLY A 112 31.56 7.54 -0.76
N VAL A 113 30.45 6.85 -1.06
CA VAL A 113 29.72 6.97 -2.33
C VAL A 113 28.39 7.67 -2.09
N GLU A 114 28.09 8.65 -2.94
CA GLU A 114 26.79 9.33 -2.94
C GLU A 114 25.72 8.43 -3.57
N VAL A 115 24.67 8.16 -2.81
CA VAL A 115 23.57 7.28 -3.18
C VAL A 115 22.24 7.98 -2.95
N VAL A 116 21.29 7.77 -3.85
CA VAL A 116 19.88 8.08 -3.62
C VAL A 116 19.18 6.82 -3.13
N LYS A 117 18.22 6.98 -2.20
CA LYS A 117 17.35 5.87 -1.82
C LYS A 117 16.13 5.87 -2.74
N PHE A 118 16.03 4.88 -3.60
CA PHE A 118 14.82 4.58 -4.33
C PHE A 118 13.83 3.89 -3.38
N VAL A 119 12.59 4.36 -3.36
CA VAL A 119 11.50 3.76 -2.61
C VAL A 119 10.32 3.57 -3.54
N MET A 120 9.70 2.40 -3.48
CA MET A 120 8.47 2.12 -4.22
C MET A 120 7.47 1.39 -3.35
N ILE A 121 6.24 1.88 -3.33
CA ILE A 121 5.10 1.31 -2.64
C ILE A 121 4.16 0.72 -3.69
N TYR A 122 3.80 -0.54 -3.52
CA TYR A 122 3.03 -1.30 -4.50
C TYR A 122 2.36 -2.50 -3.84
N PRO A 123 1.29 -3.04 -4.43
CA PRO A 123 0.57 -4.13 -3.80
C PRO A 123 0.88 -5.48 -4.46
N LEU A 124 0.80 -6.54 -3.67
CA LEU A 124 0.96 -7.93 -4.11
C LEU A 124 -0.28 -8.75 -3.75
N GLN A 125 -0.51 -9.84 -4.47
CA GLN A 125 -1.56 -10.78 -4.07
C GLN A 125 -1.13 -11.56 -2.84
N ARG A 126 -1.99 -11.61 -1.81
CA ARG A 126 -1.69 -12.30 -0.55
C ARG A 126 -1.41 -13.78 -0.74
N GLY A 127 -2.30 -14.48 -1.46
CA GLY A 127 -2.11 -15.91 -1.73
C GLY A 127 -0.85 -16.23 -2.55
N TRP A 128 -0.36 -15.29 -3.36
CA TRP A 128 0.92 -15.45 -4.07
C TRP A 128 2.09 -15.37 -3.09
N VAL A 129 2.12 -14.34 -2.24
CA VAL A 129 3.18 -14.16 -1.23
C VAL A 129 3.21 -15.32 -0.24
N VAL A 130 2.06 -15.72 0.32
CA VAL A 130 1.99 -16.82 1.30
C VAL A 130 2.57 -18.13 0.77
N ARG A 131 2.49 -18.40 -0.54
CA ARG A 131 3.05 -19.60 -1.17
C ARG A 131 4.56 -19.52 -1.44
N GLN A 132 5.14 -18.33 -1.48
CA GLN A 132 6.52 -18.09 -1.92
C GLN A 132 7.43 -17.65 -0.76
N ALA A 133 6.91 -16.81 0.13
CA ALA A 133 7.65 -16.24 1.25
C ALA A 133 7.88 -17.28 2.36
N SER A 134 9.05 -17.23 2.98
CA SER A 134 9.42 -18.11 4.10
C SER A 134 9.86 -17.33 5.35
N GLY A 135 10.04 -16.01 5.27
CA GLY A 135 10.53 -15.16 6.34
C GLY A 135 9.48 -14.22 6.94
N ALA A 136 9.97 -13.14 7.55
CA ALA A 136 9.17 -12.12 8.22
C ALA A 136 8.20 -11.38 7.29
N GLU A 137 8.45 -11.45 5.98
CA GLU A 137 7.61 -10.93 4.92
C GLU A 137 6.40 -11.82 4.58
N ASN A 138 6.26 -13.00 5.20
CA ASN A 138 5.07 -13.85 5.03
C ASN A 138 4.00 -13.47 6.07
N PRO A 139 2.78 -13.02 5.65
CA PRO A 139 1.70 -12.68 6.58
C PRO A 139 1.04 -13.91 7.24
N GLY A 140 1.46 -15.12 6.88
CA GLY A 140 0.93 -16.37 7.39
C GLY A 140 -0.29 -16.90 6.64
N PRO A 141 -0.62 -18.19 6.81
CA PRO A 141 -1.73 -18.81 6.10
C PRO A 141 -3.09 -18.28 6.57
N ASP A 142 -3.89 -17.79 5.62
CA ASP A 142 -5.33 -17.54 5.83
C ASP A 142 -6.09 -17.80 4.52
N PRO A 143 -6.54 -19.05 4.30
CA PRO A 143 -7.18 -19.45 3.05
C PRO A 143 -8.43 -18.65 2.68
N ALA A 144 -9.17 -18.13 3.68
CA ALA A 144 -10.39 -17.35 3.44
C ALA A 144 -10.11 -15.97 2.83
N ASN A 145 -8.86 -15.52 2.90
CA ASN A 145 -8.40 -14.20 2.48
C ASN A 145 -7.25 -14.26 1.47
N ASN A 146 -6.99 -15.42 0.86
CA ASN A 146 -5.92 -15.56 -0.15
C ASN A 146 -6.14 -14.68 -1.40
N ASP A 147 -7.37 -14.26 -1.65
CA ASP A 147 -7.78 -13.34 -2.73
C ASP A 147 -7.55 -11.86 -2.39
N LYS A 148 -7.25 -11.54 -1.12
CA LYS A 148 -6.92 -10.18 -0.67
C LYS A 148 -5.49 -9.81 -1.05
N TRP A 149 -5.16 -8.53 -0.90
CA TRP A 149 -3.89 -7.98 -1.34
C TRP A 149 -3.09 -7.47 -0.15
N LEU A 150 -1.80 -7.35 -0.36
CA LEU A 150 -0.81 -6.85 0.60
C LEU A 150 -0.24 -5.56 0.05
N LEU A 151 0.18 -4.65 0.93
CA LEU A 151 0.98 -3.50 0.54
C LEU A 151 2.43 -3.76 0.89
N TYR A 152 3.33 -3.49 -0.05
CA TYR A 152 4.77 -3.69 0.11
C TYR A 152 5.52 -2.39 -0.11
N VAL A 153 6.68 -2.28 0.53
CA VAL A 153 7.67 -1.24 0.27
C VAL A 153 8.96 -1.89 -0.24
N TYR A 154 9.42 -1.47 -1.40
CA TYR A 154 10.73 -1.77 -1.96
C TYR A 154 11.65 -0.60 -1.70
N GLU A 155 12.88 -0.88 -1.27
CA GLU A 155 13.89 0.13 -1.02
C GLU A 155 15.24 -0.32 -1.59
N GLU A 156 15.90 0.54 -2.36
CA GLU A 156 17.25 0.27 -2.90
C GLU A 156 18.09 1.54 -2.83
N PHE A 157 19.37 1.40 -2.47
CA PHE A 157 20.33 2.49 -2.60
C PHE A 157 20.98 2.43 -3.99
N VAL A 158 20.74 3.46 -4.79
CA VAL A 158 21.25 3.55 -6.16
C VAL A 158 22.39 4.59 -6.19
N PRO A 159 23.59 4.24 -6.71
CA PRO A 159 24.67 5.20 -6.88
C PRO A 159 24.26 6.33 -7.83
N VAL A 160 24.53 7.58 -7.45
CA VAL A 160 24.24 8.77 -8.28
C VAL A 160 25.11 8.78 -9.55
N GLY A 161 26.33 8.25 -9.46
CA GLY A 161 27.29 8.23 -10.55
C GLY A 161 28.02 9.57 -10.75
N PRO A 162 28.86 9.68 -11.80
CA PRO A 162 29.76 10.83 -11.98
C PRO A 162 29.04 12.08 -12.51
N ARG A 163 27.87 11.92 -13.15
CA ARG A 163 27.05 13.03 -13.68
C ARG A 163 25.93 13.36 -12.70
N ARG A 164 26.30 14.03 -11.61
CA ARG A 164 25.37 14.54 -10.60
C ARG A 164 24.93 15.97 -10.92
N LEU A 165 23.71 16.30 -10.54
CA LEU A 165 23.16 17.64 -10.62
C LEU A 165 23.52 18.46 -9.37
N PRO A 166 23.31 19.79 -9.39
CA PRO A 166 23.61 20.63 -8.23
C PRO A 166 22.86 20.25 -6.95
N ASN A 167 21.63 19.73 -7.05
CA ASN A 167 20.88 19.18 -5.92
C ASN A 167 21.29 17.75 -5.52
N GLY A 168 22.32 17.20 -6.17
CA GLY A 168 22.90 15.87 -5.93
C GLY A 168 22.09 14.70 -6.49
N LEU A 169 20.97 14.94 -7.18
CA LEU A 169 20.29 13.88 -7.94
C LEU A 169 21.12 13.43 -9.15
N PRO A 170 20.91 12.20 -9.64
CA PRO A 170 21.52 11.78 -10.90
C PRO A 170 20.93 12.56 -12.07
N ALA A 171 21.76 12.91 -13.06
CA ALA A 171 21.30 13.60 -14.27
C ALA A 171 20.29 12.78 -15.11
N ALA A 172 20.33 11.45 -14.99
CA ALA A 172 19.31 10.56 -15.53
C ALA A 172 18.69 9.78 -14.36
N ILE A 173 17.37 9.89 -14.22
CA ILE A 173 16.64 9.21 -13.14
C ILE A 173 16.59 7.70 -13.46
N PRO A 174 16.98 6.82 -12.52
CA PRO A 174 16.97 5.38 -12.74
C PRO A 174 15.56 4.86 -12.94
N THR A 175 15.35 4.03 -13.96
CA THR A 175 14.08 3.31 -14.22
C THR A 175 14.24 1.79 -14.14
N THR A 176 15.47 1.32 -13.93
CA THR A 176 15.80 -0.10 -13.75
C THR A 176 16.50 -0.28 -12.41
N LEU A 177 15.94 -1.15 -11.58
CA LEU A 177 16.33 -1.39 -10.20
C LEU A 177 16.77 -2.85 -10.08
N SER A 178 17.81 -3.12 -9.30
CA SER A 178 18.50 -4.42 -9.36
C SER A 178 18.10 -5.40 -8.25
N GLN A 179 17.64 -4.87 -7.10
CA GLN A 179 17.24 -5.72 -5.99
C GLN A 179 15.84 -6.30 -6.22
N SER A 180 15.56 -7.42 -5.57
CA SER A 180 14.29 -8.15 -5.73
C SER A 180 13.63 -8.43 -4.38
N SER A 181 13.83 -7.54 -3.40
CA SER A 181 13.30 -7.71 -2.04
C SER A 181 12.43 -6.51 -1.66
N GLY A 182 11.26 -6.80 -1.12
CA GLY A 182 10.35 -5.81 -0.57
C GLY A 182 9.85 -6.27 0.80
N ASN A 183 9.49 -5.32 1.65
CA ASN A 183 8.98 -5.57 2.99
C ASN A 183 7.47 -5.38 3.03
N LEU A 184 6.77 -6.24 3.78
CA LEU A 184 5.34 -6.12 4.03
C LEU A 184 5.06 -4.85 4.85
N LEU A 185 4.11 -4.05 4.39
CA LEU A 185 3.65 -2.82 5.04
C LEU A 185 2.25 -2.97 5.63
N ALA A 186 1.32 -3.60 4.91
CA ALA A 186 -0.04 -3.85 5.38
C ALA A 186 -0.61 -5.13 4.78
N ASP A 187 -1.41 -5.86 5.57
CA ASP A 187 -2.19 -7.04 5.14
C ASP A 187 -3.67 -6.66 4.94
N TYR A 188 -4.42 -7.56 4.30
CA TYR A 188 -5.87 -7.47 4.05
C TYR A 188 -6.29 -6.20 3.33
N VAL A 189 -5.46 -5.71 2.40
CA VAL A 189 -5.83 -4.63 1.49
C VAL A 189 -6.83 -5.15 0.46
N GLN A 190 -7.78 -4.29 0.08
CA GLN A 190 -8.76 -4.63 -0.96
C GLN A 190 -8.07 -5.09 -2.27
N PRO A 191 -8.76 -5.90 -3.10
CA PRO A 191 -8.26 -6.28 -4.41
C PRO A 191 -7.79 -5.09 -5.25
N ARG A 192 -6.68 -5.28 -5.96
CA ARG A 192 -5.92 -4.25 -6.69
C ARG A 192 -5.18 -3.24 -5.79
N GLY A 193 -5.16 -3.46 -4.48
CA GLY A 193 -4.40 -2.66 -3.53
C GLY A 193 -5.02 -1.29 -3.28
N PHE A 194 -4.41 -0.26 -3.85
CA PHE A 194 -4.73 1.13 -3.54
C PHE A 194 -4.89 1.97 -4.81
N VAL A 195 -5.69 3.03 -4.72
CA VAL A 195 -5.94 3.92 -5.86
C VAL A 195 -5.00 5.11 -5.74
N VAL A 196 -4.19 5.36 -6.76
CA VAL A 196 -3.21 6.45 -6.81
C VAL A 196 -3.65 7.47 -7.84
N ARG A 197 -3.50 8.76 -7.52
CA ARG A 197 -3.74 9.86 -8.46
C ARG A 197 -2.64 10.90 -8.32
N TYR A 198 -2.11 11.30 -9.47
CA TYR A 198 -1.16 12.38 -9.62
C TYR A 198 -1.93 13.59 -10.18
N SER A 199 -1.89 14.71 -9.47
CA SER A 199 -2.63 15.92 -9.85
C SER A 199 -1.78 16.81 -10.73
N ASP A 200 -0.59 17.13 -10.23
CA ASP A 200 0.33 18.08 -10.86
C ASP A 200 1.73 17.48 -10.92
N CYS A 201 2.47 17.88 -11.94
CA CYS A 201 3.88 17.67 -12.09
C CYS A 201 4.63 19.01 -11.99
N LEU A 202 5.94 18.91 -11.84
CA LEU A 202 6.81 20.06 -11.82
C LEU A 202 6.93 20.64 -13.23
N GLY A 203 6.80 21.96 -13.33
CA GLY A 203 7.18 22.75 -14.49
C GLY A 203 8.09 23.89 -14.05
N PHE A 204 8.67 24.60 -15.01
CA PHE A 204 9.47 25.79 -14.75
C PHE A 204 9.02 26.93 -15.67
N ASP A 205 8.91 28.13 -15.12
CA ASP A 205 8.61 29.33 -15.90
C ASP A 205 9.84 29.89 -16.62
N GLU A 206 9.68 30.98 -17.39
CA GLU A 206 10.77 31.63 -18.12
C GLU A 206 11.89 32.15 -17.20
N SER A 207 11.58 32.41 -15.93
CA SER A 207 12.56 32.81 -14.91
C SER A 207 13.25 31.63 -14.24
N GLY A 208 12.93 30.40 -14.66
CA GLY A 208 13.47 29.17 -14.11
C GLY A 208 12.92 28.81 -12.73
N ARG A 209 11.80 29.41 -12.29
CA ARG A 209 11.15 29.08 -11.01
C ARG A 209 10.18 27.94 -11.19
N SER A 210 10.11 27.07 -10.18
CA SER A 210 9.18 25.95 -10.20
C SER A 210 7.72 26.41 -10.14
N ILE A 211 6.91 25.80 -10.98
CA ILE A 211 5.46 25.96 -11.05
C ILE A 211 4.79 24.59 -11.08
N LEU A 212 3.51 24.54 -10.71
CA LEU A 212 2.69 23.35 -10.92
C LEU A 212 2.15 23.36 -12.34
N ALA A 213 2.32 22.25 -13.04
CA ALA A 213 1.83 22.05 -14.40
C ALA A 213 1.12 20.69 -14.51
N PRO A 214 0.20 20.51 -15.48
CA PRO A 214 -0.36 19.21 -15.76
C PRO A 214 0.74 18.19 -16.09
N CYS A 215 0.62 16.98 -15.56
CA CYS A 215 1.58 15.92 -15.89
C CYS A 215 1.52 15.57 -17.39
N PRO A 216 2.68 15.41 -18.06
CA PRO A 216 2.71 14.98 -19.44
C PRO A 216 2.16 13.54 -19.56
N PRO A 217 1.52 13.18 -20.69
CA PRO A 217 0.96 11.84 -20.87
C PRO A 217 2.04 10.74 -20.91
N ALA A 218 3.25 11.09 -21.36
CA ALA A 218 4.43 10.24 -21.28
C ALA A 218 5.67 11.12 -21.02
N PRO A 219 6.47 10.83 -19.98
CA PRO A 219 7.72 11.54 -19.76
C PRO A 219 8.77 11.12 -20.80
N PRO A 220 9.74 11.98 -21.13
CA PRO A 220 10.80 11.65 -22.06
C PRO A 220 11.74 10.57 -21.52
N VAL A 221 12.42 9.88 -22.45
CA VAL A 221 13.47 8.90 -22.15
C VAL A 221 14.80 9.47 -22.65
N PRO A 222 15.83 9.63 -21.79
CA PRO A 222 15.86 9.26 -20.37
C PRO A 222 15.00 10.18 -19.50
N LEU A 223 14.46 9.64 -18.41
CA LEU A 223 13.70 10.40 -17.43
C LEU A 223 14.61 11.41 -16.72
N ARG A 224 14.12 12.65 -16.59
CA ARG A 224 14.87 13.76 -15.99
C ARG A 224 14.14 14.32 -14.76
N PRO A 225 14.87 14.96 -13.83
CA PRO A 225 14.25 15.53 -12.62
C PRO A 225 13.23 16.62 -12.91
N GLU A 226 13.31 17.31 -14.06
CA GLU A 226 12.33 18.32 -14.45
C GLU A 226 10.89 17.78 -14.50
N HIS A 227 10.73 16.47 -14.70
CA HIS A 227 9.43 15.83 -14.89
C HIS A 227 8.87 15.20 -13.62
N SER A 228 9.37 15.55 -12.44
CA SER A 228 8.87 15.01 -11.18
C SER A 228 7.36 15.28 -11.03
N ALA A 229 6.61 14.31 -10.52
CA ALA A 229 5.30 14.62 -9.96
C ALA A 229 5.46 15.56 -8.75
N ALA A 230 4.52 16.50 -8.60
CA ALA A 230 4.54 17.50 -7.53
C ALA A 230 3.61 17.13 -6.38
N ARG A 231 2.57 16.34 -6.67
CA ARG A 231 1.59 15.90 -5.66
C ARG A 231 0.99 14.54 -6.02
N VAL A 232 0.85 13.72 -4.99
CA VAL A 232 0.14 12.43 -5.08
C VAL A 232 -0.95 12.37 -4.02
N SER A 233 -2.10 11.85 -4.43
CA SER A 233 -3.17 11.46 -3.53
C SER A 233 -3.44 9.98 -3.70
N PHE A 234 -3.80 9.32 -2.61
CA PHE A 234 -4.09 7.90 -2.66
C PHE A 234 -5.15 7.48 -1.64
N PHE A 235 -5.79 6.36 -1.93
CA PHE A 235 -6.88 5.81 -1.13
C PHE A 235 -6.54 4.39 -0.69
N LEU A 236 -6.62 4.14 0.61
CA LEU A 236 -6.42 2.83 1.22
C LEU A 236 -7.73 2.31 1.81
N GLN A 237 -8.03 1.05 1.51
CA GLN A 237 -9.14 0.34 2.10
C GLN A 237 -8.76 -1.13 2.22
N GLY A 238 -9.11 -1.74 3.33
CA GLY A 238 -8.96 -3.15 3.58
C GLY A 238 -10.22 -3.92 3.20
N GLU A 239 -10.05 -5.21 2.99
CA GLU A 239 -11.14 -6.15 2.81
C GLU A 239 -10.78 -7.46 3.52
N ILE A 240 -11.68 -7.94 4.37
CA ILE A 240 -11.53 -9.22 5.07
C ILE A 240 -12.78 -10.08 4.90
N THR A 241 -12.57 -11.37 4.69
CA THR A 241 -13.59 -12.41 4.66
C THR A 241 -13.58 -13.12 6.02
N GLN A 242 -14.70 -13.06 6.72
CA GLN A 242 -14.91 -13.75 8.00
C GLN A 242 -16.30 -14.39 8.02
N GLY A 243 -16.39 -15.67 8.40
CA GLY A 243 -17.66 -16.39 8.42
C GLY A 243 -18.35 -16.48 7.04
N GLY A 244 -17.57 -16.49 5.96
CA GLY A 244 -18.07 -16.54 4.58
C GLY A 244 -18.61 -15.21 4.04
N ARG A 245 -18.42 -14.10 4.76
CA ARG A 245 -18.81 -12.75 4.32
C ARG A 245 -17.59 -11.84 4.21
N SER A 246 -17.47 -11.13 3.09
CA SER A 246 -16.43 -10.12 2.89
C SER A 246 -16.93 -8.75 3.34
N SER A 247 -16.08 -8.01 4.06
CA SER A 247 -16.38 -6.69 4.60
C SER A 247 -15.26 -5.71 4.25
N LEU A 248 -15.64 -4.51 3.81
CA LEU A 248 -14.71 -3.41 3.54
C LEU A 248 -14.43 -2.62 4.82
N ILE A 249 -13.16 -2.35 5.09
CA ILE A 249 -12.69 -1.78 6.36
C ILE A 249 -11.63 -0.70 6.10
N PRO A 250 -11.82 0.54 6.57
CA PRO A 250 -13.09 1.09 7.03
C PRO A 250 -14.13 1.14 5.89
N ALA A 251 -15.40 1.38 6.22
CA ALA A 251 -16.50 1.39 5.23
C ALA A 251 -16.30 2.42 4.11
N SER A 252 -15.63 3.54 4.40
CA SER A 252 -15.16 4.51 3.42
C SER A 252 -13.64 4.45 3.33
N PRO A 253 -13.03 4.45 2.13
CA PRO A 253 -11.58 4.45 1.98
C PRO A 253 -10.92 5.61 2.73
N LEU A 254 -9.79 5.32 3.39
CA LEU A 254 -8.92 6.33 3.97
C LEU A 254 -8.23 7.10 2.85
N ARG A 255 -8.39 8.42 2.82
CA ARG A 255 -7.77 9.31 1.84
C ARG A 255 -6.52 9.96 2.41
N PHE A 256 -5.45 9.93 1.62
CA PHE A 256 -4.18 10.59 1.89
C PHE A 256 -3.79 11.49 0.74
N GLU A 257 -3.08 12.56 1.05
CA GLU A 257 -2.55 13.50 0.07
C GLU A 257 -1.22 14.03 0.59
N ALA A 258 -0.17 13.91 -0.23
CA ALA A 258 1.18 14.30 0.14
C ALA A 258 1.90 14.96 -1.05
N ALA A 259 2.74 15.93 -0.73
CA ALA A 259 3.59 16.63 -1.66
C ALA A 259 5.04 16.59 -1.14
N PRO A 260 6.04 16.32 -2.00
CA PRO A 260 7.42 16.28 -1.54
C PRO A 260 7.91 17.68 -1.15
N ARG A 261 8.67 17.76 -0.06
CA ARG A 261 9.22 19.02 0.49
C ARG A 261 10.56 19.40 -0.13
N ASN A 262 11.23 18.44 -0.77
CA ASN A 262 12.58 18.58 -1.31
C ASN A 262 12.60 18.66 -2.84
N LEU A 263 11.48 19.04 -3.48
CA LEU A 263 11.48 19.32 -4.92
C LEU A 263 12.29 20.57 -5.22
N PRO A 264 12.96 20.61 -6.39
CA PRO A 264 13.76 21.76 -6.78
C PRO A 264 12.88 23.00 -6.95
N ARG A 265 13.36 24.13 -6.44
CA ARG A 265 12.64 25.42 -6.54
C ARG A 265 13.05 26.20 -7.77
N ARG A 266 14.24 25.92 -8.29
CA ARG A 266 14.80 26.52 -9.50
C ARG A 266 15.35 25.46 -10.44
N ILE A 267 15.28 25.74 -11.74
CA ILE A 267 15.81 24.85 -12.77
C ILE A 267 17.33 24.67 -12.65
N GLU A 268 18.05 25.70 -12.16
CA GLU A 268 19.48 25.67 -11.88
C GLU A 268 19.87 24.58 -10.87
N GLU A 269 18.97 24.16 -9.98
CA GLU A 269 19.22 23.09 -9.01
C GLU A 269 19.30 21.70 -9.68
N ILE A 270 18.74 21.57 -10.88
CA ILE A 270 18.65 20.33 -11.66
C ILE A 270 19.19 20.45 -13.08
N SER A 271 19.88 21.55 -13.38
CA SER A 271 20.57 21.78 -14.65
C SER A 271 22.07 21.62 -14.47
N LEU A 272 22.75 21.06 -15.47
CA LEU A 272 24.22 21.08 -15.55
C LEU A 272 24.77 22.35 -16.22
N ASN A 273 23.88 23.18 -16.76
CA ASN A 273 24.16 24.45 -17.43
C ASN A 273 23.70 25.62 -16.58
#